data_AF-A0A2V7FRQ5-F1
#
_entry.id   AF-A0A2V7FRQ5-F1
#
_cell.length_a   1.000
_cell.length_b   1.000
_cell.length_c   1.000
_cell.angle_alpha   90.00
_cell.angle_beta   90.00
_cell.angle_gamma   90.00
#
_symmetry.space_group_name_H-M   'P 1'
#
loop_
_entity.id
_entity.type
_entity.pdbx_description
1 polymer ?
#
loop_
_entity_poly.entity_id
_entity_poly.type
_entity_poly.pdbx_seq_one_letter_code
_entity_poly.pdbx_strand_id
1 'polypeptide(L)'
;MEPLADRRAAADRRTPEDRRQGVVRVPVEHRAGTDRRSGGDRRGPQSLGDQIRNALELLTNVAESGTLDDAGLRDLDAAVFRLRFVLDRFERTSTSTR
;
A
#
# COMPACT_ATOMS: atom_id res chain seq x y z
N MET A 1 56.80 9.72 3.50
CA MET A 1 56.92 8.38 4.08
C MET A 1 56.27 8.43 5.44
N GLU A 2 55.04 7.88 5.52
CA GLU A 2 54.22 7.51 6.70
C GLU A 2 53.81 8.55 7.77
N PRO A 3 52.70 8.34 8.55
CA PRO A 3 51.60 7.37 8.39
C PRO A 3 50.17 7.95 8.56
N LEU A 4 49.18 7.18 8.08
CA LEU A 4 47.76 7.28 8.42
C LEU A 4 47.49 6.70 9.83
N ALA A 5 47.03 7.53 10.76
CA ALA A 5 46.37 7.15 12.00
C ALA A 5 45.53 8.38 12.44
N ASP A 6 44.31 8.33 12.95
CA ASP A 6 43.52 7.23 13.48
C ASP A 6 42.05 7.68 13.41
N ARG A 7 41.21 6.96 12.65
CA ARG A 7 39.84 7.36 12.33
C ARG A 7 38.85 6.88 13.40
N ARG A 8 39.27 6.91 14.68
CA ARG A 8 38.45 6.57 15.84
C ARG A 8 38.89 7.34 17.09
N ALA A 9 38.32 8.52 17.29
CA ALA A 9 38.19 9.12 18.61
C ALA A 9 36.74 9.62 18.77
N ALA A 10 36.01 8.90 19.60
CA ALA A 10 34.61 9.15 19.93
C ALA A 10 34.43 10.47 20.69
N ALA A 11 33.41 11.24 20.33
CA ALA A 11 32.78 12.20 21.22
C ALA A 11 31.29 12.34 20.85
N ASP A 12 30.54 11.44 21.46
CA ASP A 12 29.14 11.56 21.83
C ASP A 12 28.70 13.00 22.19
N ARG A 13 27.40 13.28 21.99
CA ARG A 13 26.60 14.47 22.37
C ARG A 13 26.39 15.55 21.31
N ARG A 14 25.22 15.50 20.66
CA ARG A 14 24.24 16.61 20.68
C ARG A 14 22.85 16.17 20.19
N THR A 15 21.89 16.29 21.11
CA THR A 15 20.48 15.85 21.15
C THR A 15 19.56 16.53 20.12
N PRO A 16 18.50 15.86 19.63
CA PRO A 16 17.46 16.45 18.79
C PRO A 16 16.22 16.87 19.61
N GLU A 17 16.43 17.59 20.72
CA GLU A 17 15.34 17.97 21.65
C GLU A 17 14.63 19.28 21.26
N ASP A 18 15.08 19.97 20.21
CA ASP A 18 14.59 21.32 19.89
C ASP A 18 13.61 21.37 18.69
N ARG A 19 12.61 20.48 18.68
CA ARG A 19 11.46 20.54 17.73
C ARG A 19 10.11 20.25 18.39
N ARG A 20 9.98 20.50 19.70
CA ARG A 20 8.71 20.36 20.40
C ARG A 20 8.36 21.63 21.17
N GLN A 21 8.20 22.73 20.45
CA GLN A 21 7.52 23.92 20.97
C GLN A 21 6.41 24.33 20.01
N GLY A 22 5.17 24.22 20.51
CA GLY A 22 3.98 24.65 19.79
C GLY A 22 2.79 23.69 19.82
N VAL A 23 2.57 22.92 20.90
CA VAL A 23 1.27 22.25 21.08
C VAL A 23 0.27 23.29 21.60
N VAL A 24 -0.45 23.93 20.68
CA VAL A 24 -1.63 24.72 21.01
C VAL A 24 -2.70 23.76 21.53
N ARG A 25 -2.98 23.84 22.84
CA ARG A 25 -4.04 23.06 23.49
C ARG A 25 -5.39 23.69 23.13
N VAL A 26 -6.07 23.17 22.12
CA VAL A 26 -7.48 23.51 21.86
C VAL A 26 -8.33 22.70 22.84
N PRO A 27 -9.14 23.32 23.70
CA PRO A 27 -10.07 22.58 24.55
C PRO A 27 -11.19 22.02 23.67
N VAL A 28 -11.14 20.72 23.38
CA VAL A 28 -12.22 20.02 22.69
C VAL A 28 -13.23 19.60 23.75
N GLU A 29 -14.40 20.24 23.75
CA GLU A 29 -15.53 19.84 24.59
C GLU A 29 -15.84 18.35 24.40
N HIS A 30 -15.88 17.62 25.52
CA HIS A 30 -16.20 16.19 25.57
C HIS A 30 -17.67 15.97 25.16
N ARG A 31 -17.90 15.74 23.86
CA ARG A 31 -19.17 15.16 23.41
C ARG A 31 -19.17 13.66 23.69
N ALA A 32 -19.84 13.28 24.77
CA ALA A 32 -20.33 11.92 24.98
C ALA A 32 -21.12 11.49 23.73
N GLY A 33 -20.52 10.61 22.94
CA GLY A 33 -21.05 10.21 21.65
C GLY A 33 -20.44 8.88 21.28
N THR A 34 -21.02 7.85 21.88
CA THR A 34 -21.24 6.50 21.36
C THR A 34 -20.19 6.00 20.36
N ASP A 35 -19.35 5.09 20.85
CA ASP A 35 -18.75 3.99 20.10
C ASP A 35 -18.49 4.22 18.59
N ARG A 36 -17.56 5.13 18.26
CA ARG A 36 -17.03 5.23 16.88
C ARG A 36 -15.90 4.24 16.62
N ARG A 37 -15.79 3.18 17.41
CA ARG A 37 -14.76 2.14 17.27
C ARG A 37 -15.35 0.73 17.36
N SER A 38 -16.52 0.52 16.75
CA SER A 38 -16.79 -0.79 16.18
C SER A 38 -15.86 -0.99 14.99
N GLY A 39 -14.65 -1.47 15.26
CA GLY A 39 -13.66 -1.89 14.26
C GLY A 39 -14.06 -3.18 13.54
N GLY A 40 -15.35 -3.50 13.49
CA GLY A 40 -15.91 -4.70 12.84
C GLY A 40 -16.03 -4.59 11.32
N ASP A 41 -15.93 -3.38 10.76
CA ASP A 41 -16.08 -3.12 9.33
C ASP A 41 -14.74 -2.87 8.60
N ARG A 42 -13.63 -3.30 9.22
CA ARG A 42 -12.39 -3.47 8.45
C ARG A 42 -12.66 -4.63 7.51
N ARG A 43 -12.88 -4.34 6.22
CA ARG A 43 -12.90 -5.33 5.12
C ARG A 43 -12.00 -6.48 5.51
N GLY A 44 -12.58 -7.66 5.71
CA GLY A 44 -11.80 -8.87 5.99
C GLY A 44 -10.70 -9.02 4.93
N PRO A 45 -9.60 -9.72 5.24
CA PRO A 45 -8.51 -9.88 4.29
C PRO A 45 -9.05 -10.36 2.94
N GLN A 46 -9.08 -9.49 1.93
CA GLN A 46 -9.54 -9.87 0.59
C GLN A 46 -8.59 -10.93 0.07
N SER A 47 -9.14 -12.05 -0.40
CA SER A 47 -8.36 -13.09 -1.06
C SER A 47 -7.60 -12.47 -2.22
N LEU A 48 -6.41 -13.00 -2.52
CA LEU A 48 -5.66 -12.60 -3.72
C LEU A 48 -6.53 -12.73 -4.98
N GLY A 49 -7.40 -13.74 -5.05
CA GLY A 49 -8.34 -13.90 -6.16
C GLY A 49 -9.35 -12.75 -6.26
N ASP A 50 -9.86 -12.25 -5.13
CA ASP A 50 -10.77 -11.10 -5.10
C ASP A 50 -10.07 -9.81 -5.52
N GLN A 51 -8.81 -9.65 -5.11
CA GLN A 51 -8.00 -8.50 -5.50
C GLN A 51 -7.71 -8.52 -7.01
N ILE A 52 -7.40 -9.68 -7.58
CA ILE A 52 -7.17 -9.83 -9.02
C ILE A 52 -8.47 -9.56 -9.80
N ARG A 53 -9.62 -10.05 -9.34
CA ARG A 53 -10.93 -9.76 -9.96
C ARG A 53 -11.26 -8.26 -9.96
N ASN A 54 -11.09 -7.59 -8.83
CA ASN A 54 -11.29 -6.14 -8.72
C ASN A 54 -10.32 -5.38 -9.66
N ALA A 55 -9.06 -5.79 -9.73
CA ALA A 55 -8.11 -5.19 -10.67
C ALA A 55 -8.58 -5.35 -12.12
N LEU A 56 -9.08 -6.52 -12.52
CA LEU A 56 -9.61 -6.74 -13.86
C LEU A 56 -10.82 -5.83 -14.17
N GLU A 57 -11.73 -5.64 -13.22
CA GLU A 57 -12.86 -4.71 -13.37
C GLU A 57 -12.40 -3.26 -13.59
N LEU A 58 -11.41 -2.80 -12.82
CA LEU A 58 -10.83 -1.47 -12.99
C LEU A 58 -10.17 -1.30 -14.36
N LEU A 59 -9.46 -2.33 -14.84
CA LEU A 59 -8.82 -2.31 -16.16
C LEU A 59 -9.87 -2.29 -17.29
N THR A 60 -11.00 -2.98 -17.13
CA THR A 60 -12.12 -2.89 -18.07
C THR A 60 -12.69 -1.47 -18.13
N ASN A 61 -12.93 -0.82 -16.99
CA ASN A 61 -13.40 0.56 -16.95
C ASN A 61 -12.42 1.52 -17.64
N VAL A 62 -11.11 1.27 -17.50
CA VAL A 62 -10.06 2.03 -18.17
C VAL A 62 -10.10 1.81 -19.69
N ALA A 63 -10.27 0.59 -20.16
CA ALA A 63 -10.44 0.29 -21.59
C ALA A 63 -11.68 1.01 -22.18
N GLU A 64 -12.80 0.97 -21.46
CA GLU A 64 -14.07 1.56 -21.88
C GLU A 64 -14.06 3.10 -21.86
N SER A 65 -13.18 3.71 -21.06
CA SER A 65 -13.06 5.18 -20.98
C SER A 65 -12.61 5.84 -22.28
N GLY A 66 -12.03 5.07 -23.22
CA GLY A 66 -11.50 5.60 -24.48
C GLY A 66 -10.31 6.54 -24.32
N THR A 67 -9.66 6.55 -23.15
CA THR A 67 -8.52 7.44 -22.85
C THR A 67 -7.17 6.91 -23.32
N LEU A 68 -7.08 5.63 -23.68
CA LEU A 68 -5.85 5.00 -24.15
C LEU A 68 -5.75 5.06 -25.67
N ASP A 69 -4.53 5.27 -26.15
CA ASP A 69 -4.15 5.08 -27.54
C ASP A 69 -3.98 3.58 -27.87
N ASP A 70 -3.78 3.26 -29.16
CA ASP A 70 -3.66 1.88 -29.62
C ASP A 70 -2.51 1.11 -28.94
N ALA A 71 -1.41 1.80 -28.60
CA ALA A 71 -0.29 1.19 -27.87
C ALA A 71 -0.69 0.86 -26.44
N GLY A 72 -1.32 1.82 -25.74
CA GLY A 72 -1.86 1.60 -24.41
C GLY A 72 -2.91 0.49 -24.35
N LEU A 73 -3.78 0.39 -25.36
CA LEU A 73 -4.77 -0.69 -25.46
C LEU A 73 -4.11 -2.07 -25.58
N ARG A 74 -3.01 -2.19 -26.34
CA ARG A 74 -2.25 -3.45 -26.46
C ARG A 74 -1.57 -3.83 -25.15
N ASP A 75 -0.97 -2.86 -24.46
CA ASP A 75 -0.33 -3.08 -23.16
C ASP A 75 -1.37 -3.47 -22.10
N LEU A 76 -2.54 -2.85 -22.14
CA LEU A 76 -3.68 -3.18 -21.29
C LEU A 76 -4.16 -4.62 -21.52
N ASP A 77 -4.30 -5.03 -22.77
CA ASP A 77 -4.72 -6.39 -23.13
C ASP A 77 -3.70 -7.43 -22.65
N ALA A 78 -2.40 -7.14 -22.80
CA ALA A 78 -1.33 -7.98 -22.25
C ALA A 78 -1.36 -8.07 -20.72
N ALA A 79 -1.67 -6.97 -20.02
CA ALA A 79 -1.82 -6.95 -18.57
C ALA A 79 -3.02 -7.79 -18.11
N VAL A 80 -4.17 -7.64 -18.77
CA VAL A 80 -5.39 -8.42 -18.52
C VAL A 80 -5.13 -9.91 -18.72
N PHE A 81 -4.45 -10.28 -19.80
CA PHE A 81 -4.09 -11.68 -20.07
C PHE A 81 -3.24 -12.29 -18.94
N ARG A 82 -2.22 -11.57 -18.47
CA ARG A 82 -1.34 -12.02 -17.38
C ARG A 82 -2.10 -12.16 -16.06
N LEU A 83 -2.98 -11.22 -15.73
CA LEU A 83 -3.79 -11.28 -14.51
C LEU A 83 -4.76 -12.46 -14.52
N ARG A 84 -5.43 -12.71 -15.65
CA ARG A 84 -6.29 -13.89 -15.84
C ARG A 84 -5.52 -15.19 -15.69
N PHE A 85 -4.30 -15.26 -16.24
CA PHE A 85 -3.44 -16.44 -16.08
C PHE A 85 -3.06 -16.68 -14.60
N VAL A 86 -2.67 -15.63 -13.88
CA VAL A 86 -2.34 -15.73 -12.45
C VAL A 86 -3.57 -16.18 -11.64
N LEU A 87 -4.76 -15.67 -11.97
CA LEU A 87 -6.01 -16.05 -11.33
C LEU A 87 -6.33 -17.53 -11.53
N ASP A 88 -6.32 -18.01 -12.79
CA ASP A 88 -6.57 -19.44 -13.10
C ASP A 88 -5.56 -20.34 -12.38
N ARG A 89 -4.28 -19.98 -12.38
CA ARG A 89 -3.25 -20.71 -11.63
C ARG A 89 -3.56 -20.75 -10.13
N PHE A 90 -3.92 -19.61 -9.56
CA PHE A 90 -4.24 -19.50 -8.13
C PHE A 90 -5.46 -20.36 -7.78
N GLU A 91 -6.52 -20.30 -8.58
CA GLU A 91 -7.75 -21.08 -8.37
C GLU A 91 -7.47 -22.59 -8.43
N ARG A 92 -6.65 -23.05 -9.38
CA ARG A 92 -6.19 -24.45 -9.43
C ARG A 92 -5.40 -24.87 -8.18
N THR A 93 -4.46 -24.04 -7.74
CA THR A 93 -3.66 -24.35 -6.54
C THR A 93 -4.48 -24.34 -5.25
N SER A 94 -5.46 -23.43 -5.14
CA SER A 94 -6.34 -23.34 -3.99
C SER A 94 -7.31 -24.52 -3.90
N THR A 95 -7.79 -25.01 -5.05
CA THR A 95 -8.67 -26.18 -5.12
C THR A 95 -7.91 -27.48 -4.81
N SER A 96 -6.63 -27.56 -5.18
CA SER A 96 -5.77 -28.72 -4.89
C SER A 96 -5.41 -28.89 -3.40
N THR A 97 -5.63 -27.86 -2.57
CA THR A 97 -5.28 -27.87 -1.13
C THR A 97 -6.48 -28.19 -0.24
N ARG A 98 -7.63 -28.50 -0.83
CA ARG A 98 -8.90 -28.76 -0.13
C ARG A 98 -9.38 -30.18 -0.40
#